data_AF-Q49034-F1
#
_entry.id   AF-Q49034-F1
#
_cell.length_a   1.000
_cell.length_b   1.000
_cell.length_c   1.000
_cell.angle_alpha   90.00
_cell.angle_beta   90.00
_cell.angle_gamma   90.00
#
_symmetry.space_group_name_H-M   'P 1'
#
loop_
_entity.id
_entity.type
_entity.pdbx_description
1 polymer ?
#
loop_
_entity_poly.entity_id
_entity_poly.type
_entity_poly.pdbx_seq_one_letter_code
_entity_poly.pdbx_strand_id
1 'polypeptide(L)'
;MNIKNFFEKYNIKINDQQIYKEALTHNSYANERKLKYSYQRLEFLGDAILQMYVSKFLFFHYSKLGEGELTRLRSSTVREGVII
;
A
#
# COMPACT_ATOMS: atom_id res chain seq x y z
N MET A 1 5.90 -6.49 -18.12
CA MET A 1 6.38 -7.30 -16.97
C MET A 1 5.34 -8.37 -16.68
N ASN A 2 5.72 -9.66 -16.67
CA ASN A 2 4.77 -10.74 -16.37
C ASN A 2 4.55 -10.77 -14.85
N ILE A 3 3.29 -10.65 -14.42
CA ILE A 3 2.90 -10.62 -12.99
C ILE A 3 3.33 -11.90 -12.24
N LYS A 4 3.40 -13.05 -12.93
CA LYS A 4 3.86 -14.31 -12.33
C LYS A 4 5.31 -14.20 -11.88
N ASN A 5 6.18 -13.66 -12.73
CA ASN A 5 7.59 -13.46 -12.41
C ASN A 5 7.78 -12.48 -11.24
N PHE A 6 6.87 -11.51 -11.06
CA PHE A 6 6.89 -10.62 -9.90
C PHE A 6 6.59 -11.40 -8.61
N PHE A 7 5.53 -12.20 -8.59
CA PHE A 7 5.18 -12.98 -7.40
C PHE A 7 6.25 -14.02 -7.04
N GLU A 8 6.84 -14.68 -8.03
CA GLU A 8 7.95 -15.61 -7.82
C GLU A 8 9.19 -14.89 -7.27
N LYS A 9 9.56 -13.74 -7.85
CA LYS A 9 10.72 -12.95 -7.40
C LYS A 9 10.62 -12.52 -5.94
N TYR A 10 9.43 -12.11 -5.50
CA TYR A 10 9.18 -11.63 -4.14
C TYR A 10 8.63 -12.72 -3.20
N ASN A 11 8.61 -13.98 -3.65
CA ASN A 11 8.08 -15.13 -2.90
C ASN A 11 6.67 -14.88 -2.33
N ILE A 12 5.82 -14.19 -3.10
CA ILE A 12 4.45 -13.86 -2.73
C ILE A 12 3.57 -15.06 -3.10
N LYS A 13 3.01 -15.73 -2.09
CA LYS A 13 2.02 -16.80 -2.32
C LYS A 13 0.66 -16.19 -2.66
N ILE A 14 0.18 -16.47 -3.86
CA ILE A 14 -1.13 -16.02 -4.33
C ILE A 14 -2.20 -16.95 -3.75
N ASN A 15 -2.88 -16.51 -2.69
CA ASN A 15 -4.00 -17.26 -2.13
C ASN A 15 -5.30 -16.99 -2.91
N ASP A 16 -5.54 -15.74 -3.30
CA ASP A 16 -6.69 -15.34 -4.10
C ASP A 16 -6.23 -14.47 -5.27
N GLN A 17 -6.27 -15.03 -6.48
CA GLN A 17 -5.90 -14.32 -7.71
C GLN A 17 -6.78 -13.09 -7.97
N GLN A 18 -8.01 -13.06 -7.45
CA GLN A 18 -8.95 -11.98 -7.70
C GLN A 18 -8.52 -10.69 -7.00
N ILE A 19 -7.96 -10.78 -5.79
CA ILE A 19 -7.42 -9.63 -5.05
C ILE A 19 -6.32 -8.94 -5.87
N TYR A 20 -5.41 -9.71 -6.48
CA TYR A 20 -4.34 -9.14 -7.29
C TYR A 20 -4.83 -8.56 -8.62
N LYS A 21 -5.87 -9.15 -9.22
CA LYS A 21 -6.52 -8.56 -10.39
C LYS A 21 -7.17 -7.22 -10.03
N GLU A 22 -7.87 -7.15 -8.90
CA GLU A 22 -8.46 -5.90 -8.41
C GLU A 22 -7.38 -4.86 -8.10
N ALA A 23 -6.32 -5.23 -7.38
CA ALA A 23 -5.20 -4.35 -7.03
C ALA A 23 -4.47 -3.76 -8.25
N LEU A 24 -4.47 -4.46 -9.39
CA LEU A 24 -3.81 -4.04 -10.62
C LEU A 24 -4.78 -3.47 -11.66
N THR A 25 -6.05 -3.28 -11.31
CA THR A 25 -7.07 -2.73 -12.21
C THR A 25 -7.29 -1.25 -11.93
N HIS A 26 -6.78 -0.39 -12.80
CA HIS A 26 -6.98 1.07 -12.71
C HIS A 26 -8.45 1.46 -12.93
N ASN A 27 -8.92 2.54 -12.31
CA ASN A 27 -10.31 3.02 -12.43
C ASN A 27 -10.71 3.30 -13.87
N SER A 28 -9.84 3.91 -14.67
CA SER A 28 -10.11 4.15 -16.09
C SER A 28 -10.42 2.84 -16.83
N TYR A 29 -9.61 1.80 -16.59
CA TYR A 29 -9.82 0.48 -17.21
C TYR A 29 -11.11 -0.18 -16.69
N ALA A 30 -11.39 -0.07 -15.39
CA ALA A 30 -12.62 -0.56 -14.81
C ALA A 30 -13.85 0.11 -15.44
N ASN A 31 -13.80 1.42 -15.61
CA ASN A 31 -14.90 2.20 -16.20
C ASN A 31 -15.12 1.87 -17.68
N GLU A 32 -14.05 1.82 -18.49
CA GLU A 32 -14.11 1.44 -19.91
C GLU A 32 -14.73 0.06 -20.12
N ARG A 33 -14.41 -0.89 -19.22
CA ARG A 33 -14.86 -2.29 -19.30
C ARG A 33 -16.10 -2.58 -18.46
N LYS A 34 -16.70 -1.56 -17.80
CA LYS A 34 -17.84 -1.69 -16.87
C LYS A 34 -17.61 -2.75 -15.78
N LEU A 35 -16.38 -2.86 -15.28
CA LEU A 35 -16.02 -3.74 -14.17
C LEU A 35 -16.55 -3.15 -12.86
N LYS A 36 -16.92 -4.02 -11.92
CA LYS A 36 -17.39 -3.62 -10.58
C LYS A 36 -16.26 -3.50 -9.55
N TYR A 37 -15.02 -3.62 -9.98
CA TYR A 37 -13.85 -3.66 -9.10
C TYR A 37 -12.72 -2.81 -9.69
N SER A 38 -11.93 -2.22 -8.80
CA SER A 38 -10.71 -1.45 -9.09
C SER A 38 -9.84 -1.42 -7.85
N TYR A 39 -8.61 -0.94 -7.96
CA TYR A 39 -7.68 -0.92 -6.84
C TYR A 39 -8.10 0.00 -5.67
N GLN A 40 -9.04 0.92 -5.85
CA GLN A 40 -9.33 2.00 -4.89
C GLN A 40 -9.64 1.53 -3.47
N ARG A 41 -10.43 0.45 -3.33
CA ARG A 41 -10.78 -0.08 -2.00
C ARG A 41 -9.58 -0.75 -1.33
N LEU A 42 -8.74 -1.40 -2.12
CA LEU A 42 -7.50 -2.02 -1.63
C LEU A 42 -6.45 -0.97 -1.29
N GLU A 43 -6.37 0.12 -2.05
CA GLU A 43 -5.53 1.29 -1.74
C GLU A 43 -5.96 1.95 -0.43
N PHE A 44 -7.26 2.20 -0.24
CA PHE A 44 -7.79 2.74 1.01
C PHE A 44 -7.39 1.89 2.22
N LEU A 45 -7.51 0.56 2.12
CA LEU A 45 -7.07 -0.34 3.19
C LEU A 45 -5.55 -0.35 3.34
N GLY A 46 -4.82 -0.38 2.22
CA GLY A 46 -3.36 -0.42 2.18
C GLY A 46 -2.72 0.80 2.81
N ASP A 47 -3.28 1.99 2.58
CA ASP A 47 -2.84 3.25 3.18
C ASP A 47 -2.95 3.20 4.71
N ALA A 48 -4.10 2.77 5.25
CA ALA A 48 -4.28 2.63 6.69
C ALA A 48 -3.29 1.63 7.31
N ILE A 49 -3.05 0.50 6.65
CA ILE A 49 -2.07 -0.50 7.10
C ILE A 49 -0.66 0.07 7.09
N LEU A 50 -0.26 0.75 6.01
CA LEU A 50 1.07 1.34 5.87
C LEU A 50 1.30 2.43 6.93
N GLN A 51 0.31 3.31 7.12
CA GLN A 51 0.34 4.34 8.17
C GLN A 51 0.49 3.72 9.55
N MET A 52 -0.23 2.63 9.85
CA MET A 52 -0.09 1.91 11.12
C MET A 52 1.32 1.35 11.30
N TYR A 53 1.86 0.64 10.29
CA TYR A 53 3.21 0.06 10.37
C TYR A 53 4.29 1.12 10.57
N VAL A 54 4.22 2.23 9.84
CA VAL A 54 5.18 3.33 9.99
C VAL A 54 5.01 4.01 11.34
N SER A 55 3.78 4.28 11.79
CA SER A 55 3.54 4.84 13.13
C SER A 55 4.14 3.96 14.22
N LYS A 56 3.94 2.63 14.12
CA LYS A 56 4.50 1.65 15.04
C LYS A 56 6.03 1.68 15.02
N PHE A 57 6.64 1.65 13.83
CA PHE A 57 8.09 1.72 13.67
C PHE A 57 8.66 2.97 14.34
N LEU A 58 8.07 4.14 14.04
CA LEU A 58 8.52 5.42 14.57
C LEU A 58 8.40 5.50 16.10
N PHE A 59 7.28 5.04 16.64
CA PHE A 59 7.04 5.01 18.09
C PHE A 59 8.11 4.22 18.84
N PHE A 60 8.48 3.03 18.34
CA PHE A 60 9.48 2.18 19.01
C PHE A 60 10.92 2.62 18.80
N HIS A 61 11.25 3.25 17.67
CA HIS A 61 12.64 3.63 17.34
C HIS A 61 13.01 5.05 17.79
N TYR A 62 12.03 5.93 17.97
CA TYR A 62 12.26 7.34 18.31
C TYR A 62 11.60 7.73 19.65
N SER A 63 11.98 7.04 20.73
CA SER A 63 11.39 7.21 22.08
C SER A 63 11.54 8.61 22.70
N LYS A 64 12.37 9.49 22.12
CA LYS A 64 12.60 10.85 22.59
C LYS A 64 11.75 11.91 21.87
N LEU A 65 11.10 11.55 20.76
CA LEU A 65 10.29 12.48 19.98
C LEU A 65 8.87 12.57 20.52
N GLY A 66 8.32 13.77 20.54
CA GLY A 66 6.92 14.01 20.88
C GLY A 66 5.96 13.64 19.73
N GLU A 67 4.67 13.63 20.02
CA GLU A 67 3.61 13.30 19.04
C GLU A 67 3.73 14.13 17.75
N GLY A 68 3.89 15.45 17.85
CA GLY A 68 3.96 16.33 16.68
C GLY A 68 5.18 16.08 15.79
N GLU A 69 6.31 15.68 16.38
CA GLU A 69 7.52 15.33 15.65
C GLU A 69 7.37 13.98 14.94
N LEU A 70 6.79 12.99 15.63
CA LEU A 70 6.48 11.68 15.05
C LEU A 70 5.47 11.81 13.90
N THR A 71 4.46 12.66 14.05
CA THR A 71 3.49 12.96 12.99
C THR A 71 4.15 13.61 11.77
N ARG A 72 5.08 14.55 11.97
CA ARG A 72 5.86 15.14 10.86
C ARG A 72 6.75 14.09 10.17
N LEU A 73 7.43 13.24 10.94
CA LEU A 73 8.28 12.18 10.40
C LEU A 73 7.47 11.13 9.63
N ARG A 74 6.30 10.76 10.13
CA ARG A 74 5.38 9.85 9.44
C ARG A 74 4.94 10.45 8.11
N SER A 75 4.47 11.69 8.13
CA SER A 75 4.06 12.40 6.91
C SER A 75 5.21 12.59 5.93
N SER A 76 6.48 12.73 6.38
CA SER A 76 7.60 12.78 5.44
C SER A 76 7.95 11.44 4.81
N THR A 77 7.66 10.35 5.51
CA THR A 77 8.04 8.98 5.13
C THR A 77 6.99 8.30 4.25
N VAL A 78 5.70 8.64 4.40
CA VAL A 78 4.56 7.97 3.73
C VAL A 78 3.90 8.91 2.71
N ARG A 79 4.68 9.74 2.00
CA ARG A 79 4.15 10.60 0.93
C ARG A 79 4.25 9.90 -0.41
N GLU A 80 3.39 10.29 -1.35
CA GLU A 80 3.24 9.76 -2.72
C GLU A 80 4.57 9.65 -3.52
N GLY A 81 5.62 10.39 -3.12
CA GLY A 81 6.98 10.34 -3.71
C GLY A 81 8.04 9.62 -2.88
N VAL A 82 7.69 9.06 -1.72
CA VAL A 82 8.57 8.28 -0.85
C VAL A 82 7.92 6.92 -0.64
N ILE A 83 8.30 5.96 -1.48
CA ILE A 83 8.03 4.54 -1.25
C ILE A 83 9.37 3.95 -0.78
N ILE A 84 9.37 3.40 0.44
CA ILE A 84 10.46 2.54 0.94
C ILE A 84 10.33 1.18 0.25
#